data_AF-A0A950WVL2-F1
#
_entry.id   AF-A0A950WVL2-F1
#
_cell.length_a   1.000
_cell.length_b   1.000
_cell.length_c   1.000
_cell.angle_alpha   90.00
_cell.angle_beta   90.00
_cell.angle_gamma   90.00
#
_symmetry.space_group_name_H-M   'P 1'
#
loop_
_entity.id
_entity.type
_entity.pdbx_description
1 polymer ?
#
loop_
_entity_poly.entity_id
_entity_poly.type
_entity_poly.pdbx_seq_one_letter_code
_entity_poly.pdbx_strand_id
1 'polypeptide(L)' 'MTFSTGTAIEVANRFTEEWSSGFEVLEVVADGYRIRRRSDGTVIPTTFTVSEVREELLVKL' A
#
# COMPACT_ATOMS: atom_id res chain seq x y z
N MET A 1 -4.02 -11.85 5.74
CA MET A 1 -5.25 -11.06 5.46
C MET A 1 -5.09 -10.38 4.12
N THR A 2 -6.16 -10.25 3.35
CA THR A 2 -6.15 -9.53 2.08
C THR A 2 -6.84 -8.19 2.27
N PHE A 3 -6.19 -7.10 1.84
CA PHE A 3 -6.77 -5.75 1.93
C PHE A 3 -7.73 -5.50 0.75
N SER A 4 -8.85 -4.83 1.02
CA SER A 4 -9.81 -4.43 -0.01
C SER A 4 -9.35 -3.18 -0.76
N THR A 5 -9.90 -2.95 -1.96
CA THR A 5 -9.74 -1.68 -2.67
C THR A 5 -10.16 -0.50 -1.80
N GLY A 6 -9.36 0.56 -1.78
CA GLY A 6 -9.54 1.75 -0.95
C GLY A 6 -8.98 1.63 0.47
N THR A 7 -8.49 0.47 0.90
CA THR A 7 -7.83 0.33 2.21
C THR A 7 -6.54 1.14 2.24
N ALA A 8 -6.40 1.98 3.27
CA ALA A 8 -5.18 2.74 3.53
C ALA A 8 -4.07 1.82 4.04
N ILE A 9 -2.87 1.96 3.47
CA ILE A 9 -1.77 1.04 3.70
C ILE A 9 -0.43 1.80 3.80
N GLU A 10 0.51 1.16 4.49
CA GLU A 10 1.93 1.47 4.39
C GLU A 10 2.61 0.43 3.50
N VAL A 11 3.64 0.86 2.77
CA VAL A 11 4.40 -0.02 1.89
C VAL A 11 5.87 -0.06 2.27
N ALA A 12 6.49 -1.23 2.15
CA ALA A 12 7.91 -1.40 2.41
C ALA A 12 8.74 -0.78 1.28
N ASN A 13 9.75 -0.01 1.65
CA ASN A 13 10.79 0.46 0.75
C ASN A 13 11.81 -0.67 0.55
N ARG A 14 11.90 -1.18 -0.68
CA ARG A 14 12.81 -2.28 -1.06
C ARG A 14 14.30 -1.96 -0.90
N PHE A 15 14.66 -0.67 -0.76
CA PHE A 15 16.05 -0.22 -0.66
C PHE A 15 16.47 0.11 0.78
N THR A 16 15.54 0.61 1.60
CA THR A 16 15.83 1.08 2.96
C THR A 16 15.23 0.21 4.05
N GLU A 17 14.38 -0.76 3.70
CA GLU A 17 13.60 -1.59 4.64
C GLU A 17 12.65 -0.78 5.56
N GLU A 18 12.48 0.51 5.28
CA GLU A 18 11.54 1.38 5.98
C GLU A 18 10.13 1.27 5.40
N TRP A 19 9.12 1.64 6.19
CA TRP A 19 7.73 1.68 5.77
C TRP A 19 7.31 3.11 5.42
N SER A 20 6.58 3.28 4.32
CA SER A 20 6.06 4.57 3.85
C SER A 20 4.54 4.55 3.83
N SER A 21 3.91 5.53 4.45
CA SER A 21 2.45 5.73 4.47
C SER A 21 1.95 6.57 3.28
N GLY A 22 0.64 6.84 3.24
CA GLY A 22 0.05 7.71 2.22
C GLY A 22 -0.35 6.98 0.94
N PHE A 23 -0.55 5.66 1.01
CA PHE A 23 -1.01 4.84 -0.10
C PHE A 23 -2.34 4.18 0.22
N GLU A 24 -3.03 3.75 -0.83
CA GLU A 24 -4.23 2.93 -0.72
C GLU A 24 -4.22 1.84 -1.79
N VAL A 25 -4.91 0.73 -1.50
CA VAL A 25 -5.09 -0.36 -2.47
C VAL A 25 -5.97 0.13 -3.62
N LEU A 26 -5.43 0.12 -4.84
CA LEU A 26 -6.19 0.39 -6.06
C LEU A 26 -6.90 -0.88 -6.54
N GLU A 27 -6.20 -2.01 -6.53
CA GLU A 27 -6.69 -3.29 -7.04
C GLU A 27 -5.98 -4.44 -6.32
N VAL A 28 -6.72 -5.50 -5.99
CA VAL A 28 -6.17 -6.78 -5.53
C VAL A 28 -5.93 -7.64 -6.76
N VAL A 29 -4.68 -8.08 -6.95
CA VAL A 29 -4.27 -8.95 -8.06
C VAL A 29 -3.76 -10.28 -7.51
N ALA A 30 -3.54 -11.27 -8.38
CA ALA A 30 -3.11 -12.61 -7.96
C ALA A 30 -1.85 -12.59 -7.07
N ASP A 31 -0.88 -11.72 -7.39
CA ASP A 31 0.43 -11.68 -6.74
C ASP A 31 0.57 -10.54 -5.69
N GLY A 32 -0.54 -9.88 -5.31
CA GLY A 32 -0.54 -8.82 -4.31
C GLY A 32 -1.44 -7.64 -4.69
N TYR A 33 -0.88 -6.43 -4.69
CA TYR A 33 -1.65 -5.18 -4.79
C TYR A 33 -1.07 -4.22 -5.83
N ARG A 34 -1.96 -3.62 -6.61
CA ARG A 34 -1.69 -2.31 -7.23
C ARG A 34 -2.11 -1.24 -6.25
N ILE A 35 -1.31 -0.19 -6.15
CA ILE A 35 -1.55 0.88 -5.16
C ILE A 35 -1.61 2.24 -5.83
N ARG A 36 -2.28 3.17 -5.17
CA ARG A 36 -2.32 4.58 -5.54
C ARG A 36 -1.77 5.41 -4.40
N ARG A 37 -0.96 6.42 -4.73
CA ARG A 37 -0.54 7.44 -3.77
C ARG A 37 -1.70 8.40 -3.52
N ARG A 38 -2.05 8.62 -2.26
CA ARG A 38 -3.22 9.42 -1.85
C ARG A 38 -3.04 10.92 -2.13
N SER A 39 -1.80 11.42 -2.09
CA SER A 39 -1.52 12.86 -2.23
C SER A 39 -1.81 13.43 -3.61
N ASP A 40 -1.54 12.65 -4.67
CA ASP A 40 -1.61 13.12 -6.06
C ASP A 40 -2.38 12.14 -6.97
N GLY A 41 -2.86 11.01 -6.44
CA GLY A 41 -3.58 10.00 -7.20
C GLY A 41 -2.70 9.18 -8.14
N THR A 42 -1.37 9.32 -8.08
CA THR A 42 -0.45 8.58 -8.95
C THR A 42 -0.54 7.08 -8.66
N VAL A 43 -0.77 6.29 -9.69
CA VAL A 43 -0.66 4.83 -9.63
C VAL A 43 0.83 4.47 -9.67
N ILE A 44 1.28 3.69 -8.69
CA ILE A 44 2.67 3.26 -8.67
C ILE A 44 2.81 2.11 -9.70
N PRO A 45 3.73 2.21 -10.68
CA PRO A 45 3.83 1.25 -11.78
C PRO A 45 4.56 -0.04 -11.38
N THR A 46 4.24 -0.58 -10.21
CA THR A 46 4.74 -1.87 -9.71
C THR A 46 3.69 -2.55 -8.85
N THR A 47 3.78 -3.88 -8.76
CA THR A 47 2.97 -4.67 -7.83
C THR A 47 3.72 -4.82 -6.51
N PHE A 48 2.99 -4.65 -5.41
CA PHE A 48 3.47 -4.87 -4.05
C PHE A 48 2.95 -6.20 -3.54
N THR A 49 3.84 -7.05 -3.05
CA THR A 49 3.46 -8.36 -2.51
C THR A 49 2.76 -8.20 -1.16
N VAL A 50 2.15 -9.28 -0.67
CA VAL A 50 1.48 -9.29 0.64
C VAL A 50 2.44 -8.96 1.79
N SER A 51 3.73 -9.27 1.68
CA SER A 51 4.74 -8.95 2.70
C SER A 51 5.25 -7.52 2.61
N GLU A 52 5.03 -6.83 1.50
CA GLU A 52 5.45 -5.44 1.27
C GLU A 52 4.38 -4.43 1.63
N VAL A 53 3.23 -4.90 2.14
CA VAL A 53 2.08 -4.07 2.49
C VAL A 53 1.64 -4.38 3.91
N ARG A 54 1.34 -3.34 4.68
CA ARG A 54 0.66 -3.45 5.98
C ARG A 54 -0.43 -2.38 6.10
N GLU A 55 -1.38 -2.61 7.00
CA GLU A 55 -2.45 -1.64 7.26
C GLU A 55 -1.88 -0.35 7.86
N GLU A 56 -2.31 0.81 7.34
CA GLU A 56 -1.99 2.09 7.95
C GLU A 56 -2.83 2.24 9.23
N LEU A 57 -2.20 2.09 10.40
CA LEU A 57 -2.88 2.29 11.68
C LEU A 57 -3.20 3.78 11.87
N LEU A 58 -4.48 4.14 11.71
CA LEU A 58 -5.00 5.43 12.14
C LEU A 58 -4.89 5.52 13.67
N VAL A 59 -3.87 6.21 14.16
CA VAL A 59 -3.86 6.68 15.56
C VAL A 59 -4.91 7.78 15.65
N LYS A 60 -6.10 7.45 16.16
CA LYS A 60 -7.07 8.45 16.60
C LYS A 60 -6.48 9.12 17.84
N LEU A 61 -6.07 10.39 17.69
CA LEU A 61 -5.77 11.28 18.81
C LEU A 61 -7.05 11.62 19.58
#